data_AF-A0A6S6PNB9-F1
#
_entry.id   AF-A0A6S6PNB9-F1
#
_cell.length_a   1.000
_cell.length_b   1.000
_cell.length_c   1.000
_cell.angle_alpha   90.00
_cell.angle_beta   90.00
_cell.angle_gamma   90.00
#
_symmetry.space_group_name_H-M   'P 1'
#
loop_
_entity.id
_entity.type
_entity.pdbx_description
1 polymer ?
#
loop_
_entity_poly.entity_id
_entity_poly.type
_entity_poly.pdbx_seq_one_letter_code
_entity_poly.pdbx_strand_id
1 'polypeptide(L)' 'MKALVEAGPDRQRDGVVRWRRIDLQRVIEERFGVVYHERHVSTLLKRLGFSYITARPRHPGQDPAVMEAFKKTSPAS' A
#
# COMPACT_ATOMS: atom_id res chain seq x y z
N MET A 1 9.31 4.07 13.88
CA MET A 1 8.86 4.16 12.47
C MET A 1 8.29 2.85 11.92
N LYS A 2 9.00 1.71 12.02
CA LYS A 2 8.53 0.41 11.49
C LYS A 2 7.10 0.02 11.91
N ALA A 3 6.83 0.04 13.22
CA ALA A 3 5.50 -0.28 13.76
C ALA A 3 4.36 0.61 13.22
N LEU A 4 4.65 1.89 12.89
CA LEU A 4 3.64 2.80 12.31
C LEU A 4 3.28 2.39 10.88
N VAL A 5 4.28 1.99 10.09
CA VAL A 5 4.06 1.56 8.71
C VAL A 5 3.32 0.22 8.69
N GLU A 6 3.62 -0.68 9.64
CA GLU A 6 2.93 -1.97 9.81
C GLU A 6 1.49 -1.83 10.27
N ALA A 7 1.21 -0.94 11.23
CA ALA A 7 -0.13 -0.67 11.70
C ALA A 7 -1.04 -0.10 10.59
N GLY A 8 -0.44 0.51 9.57
CA GLY A 8 -1.17 1.21 8.52
C GLY A 8 -1.74 2.55 9.03
N PRO A 9 -2.35 3.33 8.13
CA PRO A 9 -3.01 4.58 8.51
C PRO A 9 -4.33 4.33 9.23
N ASP A 10 -4.61 5.17 10.21
CA ASP A 10 -5.95 5.30 10.78
C ASP A 10 -6.78 6.21 9.86
N ARG A 11 -7.94 5.72 9.41
CA ARG A 11 -8.77 6.49 8.46
C ARG A 11 -9.34 7.78 9.04
N GLN A 12 -9.68 7.78 10.33
CA GLN A 12 -10.30 8.95 10.97
C GLN A 12 -9.25 10.03 11.25
N ARG A 13 -8.06 9.61 11.68
CA ARG A 13 -6.96 10.51 12.02
C ARG A 13 -6.17 10.97 10.80
N ASP A 14 -5.80 10.04 9.92
CA ASP A 14 -4.82 10.28 8.84
C ASP A 14 -5.51 10.50 7.48
N GLY A 15 -6.81 10.19 7.35
CA GLY A 15 -7.61 10.48 6.14
C GLY A 15 -7.23 9.68 4.90
N VAL A 16 -6.32 8.71 5.01
CA VAL A 16 -5.84 7.89 3.90
C VAL A 16 -6.07 6.41 4.17
N VAL A 17 -6.28 5.63 3.10
CA VAL A 17 -6.51 4.18 3.19
C VAL A 17 -5.23 3.36 3.12
N ARG A 18 -4.13 3.97 2.67
CA ARG A 18 -2.80 3.38 2.58
C ARG A 18 -1.76 4.48 2.76
N TRP A 19 -0.60 4.11 3.28
CA TRP A 19 0.55 5.01 3.31
C TRP A 19 1.11 5.23 1.90
N ARG A 20 1.05 6.47 1.38
CA ARG A 20 1.92 6.91 0.27
C ARG A 20 3.19 7.50 0.85
N ARG A 21 4.22 7.65 0.01
CA ARG A 21 5.51 8.23 0.44
C ARG A 21 5.35 9.66 0.95
N ILE A 22 4.51 10.46 0.28
CA ILE A 22 4.20 11.84 0.71
C ILE A 22 3.47 11.88 2.06
N ASP A 23 2.61 10.90 2.36
CA ASP A 23 1.93 10.81 3.66
C ASP A 23 2.96 10.48 4.75
N LEU A 24 3.84 9.50 4.50
CA LEU A 24 4.90 9.14 5.44
C LEU A 24 5.92 10.25 5.65
N GLN A 25 6.23 11.05 4.63
CA GLN A 25 7.07 12.24 4.78
C GLN A 25 6.47 13.20 5.81
N ARG A 26 5.17 13.52 5.69
CA ARG A 26 4.46 14.40 6.63
C ARG A 26 4.43 13.82 8.04
N VAL A 27 4.12 12.54 8.17
CA VAL A 27 4.11 11.86 9.47
C VAL A 27 5.49 11.87 10.14
N ILE A 28 6.57 11.74 9.36
CA ILE A 28 7.94 11.83 9.90
C ILE A 28 8.24 13.25 10.37
N GLU A 29 7.88 14.26 9.58
CA GLU A 29 8.05 15.66 9.93
C GLU A 29 7.28 16.02 11.20
N GLU A 30 6.00 15.65 11.30
CA GLU A 30 5.16 15.93 12.48
C GLU A 30 5.65 15.23 13.76
N ARG A 31 6.11 13.99 13.66
CA ARG A 31 6.47 13.18 14.85
C ARG A 31 7.91 13.37 15.30
N PHE A 32 8.82 13.70 14.38
CA PHE A 32 10.26 13.74 14.64
C PHE A 32 10.91 15.09 14.31
N GLY A 33 10.18 16.03 13.69
CA GLY A 33 10.71 17.33 13.28
C GLY A 33 11.72 17.25 12.13
N VAL A 34 11.81 16.11 11.44
CA VAL A 34 12.78 15.87 10.37
C VAL A 34 12.10 15.92 9.01
N VAL A 35 12.54 16.84 8.16
CA VAL A 35 12.08 16.93 6.78
C VAL A 35 12.95 16.04 5.89
N TYR A 36 12.34 15.03 5.29
CA TYR A 36 12.98 14.22 4.25
C TYR A 36 12.46 14.61 2.87
N HIS A 37 13.33 14.57 1.86
CA HIS A 37 12.88 14.52 0.47
C HIS A 37 12.12 13.21 0.23
N GLU A 38 10.98 13.25 -0.48
CA GLU A 38 10.10 12.09 -0.72
C GLU A 38 10.85 10.82 -1.19
N ARG A 39 11.75 10.96 -2.18
CA ARG A 39 12.62 9.86 -2.65
C ARG A 39 13.43 9.18 -1.53
N HIS A 40 13.88 9.92 -0.52
CA HIS A 40 14.66 9.36 0.59
C HIS A 40 13.79 8.55 1.56
N VAL A 41 12.49 8.85 1.66
CA VAL A 41 11.53 8.04 2.42
C VAL A 41 11.50 6.60 1.88
N SER A 42 11.64 6.41 0.56
CA SER A 42 11.74 5.06 -0.01
C SER A 42 12.99 4.31 0.44
N THR A 43 14.13 5.00 0.60
CA THR A 43 15.38 4.41 1.09
C THR A 43 15.23 4.02 2.56
N LEU A 44 14.61 4.87 3.37
CA LEU A 44 14.30 4.58 4.77
C LEU A 44 13.42 3.34 4.89
N LEU A 45 12.34 3.26 4.11
CA LEU A 45 11.44 2.10 4.10
C LEU A 45 12.16 0.80 3.74
N LYS A 46 13.03 0.82 2.72
CA LYS A 46 13.85 -0.35 2.36
C LYS A 46 14.77 -0.79 3.50
N ARG A 47 15.43 0.15 4.17
CA ARG A 47 16.29 -0.13 5.34
C ARG A 47 15.51 -0.72 6.52
N LEU A 48 14.24 -0.37 6.64
CA LEU A 48 13.32 -0.93 7.64
C LEU A 48 12.71 -2.28 7.23
N GLY A 49 13.06 -2.81 6.06
CA GLY A 49 12.60 -4.11 5.57
C GLY A 49 11.31 -4.08 4.75
N PHE A 50 10.80 -2.90 4.38
CA PHE A 50 9.58 -2.78 3.56
C PHE A 50 9.89 -2.81 2.07
N SER A 51 9.01 -3.48 1.33
CA SER A 51 8.96 -3.44 -0.13
C SER A 51 7.77 -2.61 -0.61
N TYR A 52 7.89 -2.06 -1.81
CA TYR A 52 6.78 -1.37 -2.45
C TYR A 52 5.82 -2.41 -3.06
N ILE A 53 4.55 -2.34 -2.69
CA ILE A 53 3.48 -3.20 -3.22
C ILE A 53 2.41 -2.31 -3.84
N THR A 54 2.03 -2.62 -5.07
CA THR A 54 0.85 -2.04 -5.72
C THR A 54 -0.35 -2.96 -5.51
N ALA A 55 -1.51 -2.36 -5.20
CA ALA A 55 -2.75 -3.10 -5.35
C ALA A 55 -2.91 -3.46 -6.83
N ARG A 56 -3.32 -4.70 -7.13
CA ARG A 56 -3.74 -5.09 -8.47
C ARG A 56 -5.05 -4.37 -8.77
N PRO A 57 -5.09 -3.42 -9.71
CA PRO A 57 -6.34 -2.75 -10.04
C PRO A 57 -7.33 -3.79 -10.59
N ARG A 58 -8.55 -3.79 -10.07
CA ARG A 58 -9.63 -4.63 -10.57
C ARG A 58 -10.27 -3.91 -11.75
N HIS A 59 -10.47 -4.61 -12.87
CA HIS A 59 -11.11 -4.00 -14.04
C HIS A 59 -12.61 -3.75 -13.71
N PRO A 60 -13.19 -2.58 -14.04
CA PRO A 60 -14.60 -2.29 -13.72
C PRO A 60 -15.58 -3.30 -14.34
N GLY A 61 -15.29 -3.81 -15.53
CA GLY A 61 -16.09 -4.86 -16.20
C GLY A 61 -15.83 -6.28 -15.70
N GLN A 62 -15.12 -6.45 -14.58
CA GLN A 62 -14.81 -7.76 -14.02
C GLN A 62 -15.99 -8.30 -13.21
N ASP A 63 -16.99 -8.82 -13.93
CA ASP A 63 -18.18 -9.46 -13.37
C ASP A 63 -17.83 -10.84 -12.77
N PRO A 64 -18.05 -11.04 -11.45
CA PRO A 64 -17.86 -12.34 -10.80
C PRO A 64 -18.58 -13.49 -11.48
N ALA A 65 -19.81 -13.27 -11.97
CA ALA A 65 -20.62 -14.32 -12.60
C ALA A 65 -20.02 -14.76 -13.94
N VAL A 66 -19.54 -13.81 -14.75
CA VAL A 66 -18.88 -14.10 -16.03
C VAL A 66 -17.56 -14.83 -15.82
N MET A 67 -16.79 -14.46 -14.79
CA MET A 67 -15.53 -15.14 -14.46
C MET A 67 -15.75 -16.59 -13.98
N GLU A 68 -16.75 -16.82 -13.13
CA GLU A 68 -17.07 -18.19 -12.68
C GLU A 68 -17.63 -19.04 -13.82
N ALA A 69 -18.44 -18.47 -14.71
CA ALA A 69 -18.92 -19.16 -15.91
C ALA A 69 -17.79 -19.51 -16.89
N PHE A 70 -16.72 -18.71 -16.96
CA PHE A 70 -15.56 -18.93 -17.83
C PHE A 70 -14.46 -19.80 -17.19
N LYS A 71 -14.63 -20.23 -15.93
CA LYS A 71 -13.65 -21.03 -15.21
C LYS A 71 -13.52 -22.42 -15.84
N LYS A 72 -12.29 -22.85 -16.17
CA LYS A 72 -12.04 -24.14 -16.84
C LYS A 72 -12.42 -25.31 -15.92
N THR A 73 -13.35 -26.16 -16.37
CA THR A 73 -13.84 -27.35 -15.65
C THR A 73 -13.10 -28.64 -16.03
N SER A 74 -12.15 -28.58 -16.97
CA SER A 74 -11.39 -29.74 -17.40
C SER A 74 -10.43 -30.21 -16.31
N PRO A 75 -10.28 -31.53 -16.07
CA PRO A 75 -9.28 -32.05 -15.14
C PRO A 75 -7.86 -31.73 -15.63
N ALA A 76 -6.94 -31.52 -14.69
CA ALA A 76 -5.52 -31.46 -14.99
C ALA A 76 -5.05 -32.86 -15.43
N SER A 77 -4.36 -32.94 -16.57
CA SER A 77 -3.68 -34.16 -17.04
C SER A 77 -2.41 -34.42 -16.25
#